data_AF-A0A8H7K6D4-F1
#
_entry.id   AF-A0A8H7K6D4-F1
#
_cell.length_a   1.000
_cell.length_b   1.000
_cell.length_c   1.000
_cell.angle_alpha   90.00
_cell.angle_beta   90.00
_cell.angle_gamma   90.00
#
_symmetry.space_group_name_H-M   'P 1'
#
loop_
_entity.id
_entity.type
_entity.pdbx_description
1 polymer ?
#
loop_
_entity_poly.entity_id
_entity_poly.type
_entity_poly.pdbx_seq_one_letter_code
_entity_poly.pdbx_strand_id
1 'polypeptide(L)'
;MFNLRQLAALAVICYASPSHAASSLKPSKDIAKDRAPQIFNSVHDSMRQWGSSLHHNGVSFFLATVPEGVLLYHGNNRPESPTEPDWLAYEIEHAEQFARSRGPPPGKDKSRAERRNPFFNLNPVDTETQQHILNTGDKEPQIPDDDEKKKGGWLHVYKTTRALPFLYIDGMSGGKTEMGTLDSQDYFLRNKTQEEDEPGQPHRGPMGEGTRARELCELSTSWGLQGVIRMEAGFEIISVISRTDWRRFRHFSDL
;
A
#
# COMPACT_ATOMS: atom_id res chain seq x y z
N MET A 1 -71.06 -17.27 43.37
CA MET A 1 -70.20 -18.16 42.55
C MET A 1 -69.86 -17.43 41.26
N PHE A 2 -68.59 -17.53 40.84
CA PHE A 2 -67.86 -16.80 39.79
C PHE A 2 -67.47 -15.33 40.09
N ASN A 3 -66.17 -15.05 40.19
CA ASN A 3 -65.45 -14.42 39.08
C ASN A 3 -63.92 -14.57 39.21
N LEU A 4 -63.30 -15.16 38.19
CA LEU A 4 -61.88 -15.45 38.08
C LEU A 4 -61.21 -14.33 37.28
N ARG A 5 -60.89 -13.20 37.90
CA ARG A 5 -60.08 -12.12 37.28
C ARG A 5 -59.33 -11.28 38.32
N GLN A 6 -58.22 -11.80 38.85
CA GLN A 6 -57.13 -10.98 39.37
C GLN A 6 -55.79 -11.69 39.16
N LEU A 7 -55.14 -11.40 38.04
CA LEU A 7 -53.69 -11.54 37.85
C LEU A 7 -53.26 -10.38 36.95
N ALA A 8 -53.03 -9.22 37.56
CA ALA A 8 -52.37 -8.10 36.91
C ALA A 8 -50.85 -8.30 37.06
N ALA A 9 -50.25 -9.06 36.15
CA ALA A 9 -48.80 -9.08 36.00
C ALA A 9 -48.41 -7.84 35.16
N LEU A 10 -47.80 -6.85 35.79
CA LEU A 10 -47.09 -5.78 35.09
C LEU A 10 -45.90 -6.39 34.34
N ALA A 11 -46.05 -6.63 33.04
CA ALA A 11 -44.92 -6.79 32.15
C ALA A 11 -44.38 -5.40 31.82
N VAL A 12 -43.29 -5.03 32.48
CA VAL A 12 -42.50 -3.83 32.16
C VAL A 12 -41.98 -3.99 30.73
N ILE A 13 -42.52 -3.20 29.82
CA ILE A 13 -41.94 -3.00 28.49
C ILE A 13 -40.64 -2.23 28.72
N CYS A 14 -39.51 -2.94 28.79
CA CYS A 14 -38.20 -2.33 28.63
C CYS A 14 -38.11 -1.83 27.18
N TYR A 15 -38.54 -0.58 26.95
CA TYR A 15 -38.07 0.19 25.82
C TYR A 15 -36.56 0.32 25.98
N ALA A 16 -35.81 -0.55 25.28
CA ALA A 16 -34.40 -0.32 25.01
C ALA A 16 -34.32 1.00 24.24
N SER A 17 -34.11 2.09 24.98
CA SER A 17 -33.91 3.41 24.41
C SER A 17 -32.56 3.38 23.68
N PRO A 18 -32.51 3.68 22.37
CA PRO A 18 -31.25 3.82 21.66
C PRO A 18 -30.66 5.19 22.00
N SER A 19 -30.14 5.34 23.22
CA SER A 19 -29.68 6.65 23.72
C SER A 19 -28.36 6.58 24.48
N HIS A 20 -27.46 5.67 24.08
CA HIS A 20 -26.09 5.62 24.62
C HIS A 20 -24.97 5.75 23.57
N ALA A 21 -25.27 5.85 22.27
CA ALA A 21 -24.25 5.99 21.22
C ALA A 21 -23.96 7.45 20.80
N ALA A 22 -24.71 8.42 21.34
CA ALA A 22 -24.63 9.83 20.94
C ALA A 22 -24.19 10.75 22.10
N SER A 23 -23.41 10.25 23.07
CA SER A 23 -22.67 11.11 24.00
C SER A 23 -21.55 11.83 23.24
N SER A 24 -21.97 12.86 22.52
CA SER A 24 -21.23 13.89 21.80
C SER A 24 -19.76 13.58 21.47
N LEU A 25 -19.45 13.47 20.18
CA LEU A 25 -18.10 13.65 19.59
C LEU A 25 -17.59 15.09 19.85
N LYS A 26 -17.43 15.46 21.12
CA LYS A 26 -16.91 16.75 21.56
C LYS A 26 -15.47 16.57 22.03
N PRO A 27 -14.62 17.59 21.83
CA PRO A 27 -13.30 17.61 22.44
C PRO A 27 -13.41 17.39 23.95
N SER A 28 -12.66 16.42 24.48
CA SER A 28 -12.56 16.14 25.91
C SER A 28 -11.09 16.15 26.32
N LYS A 29 -10.76 16.91 27.37
CA LYS A 29 -9.40 16.98 27.91
C LYS A 29 -8.96 15.63 28.47
N ASP A 30 -9.86 14.88 29.07
CA ASP A 30 -9.53 13.58 29.67
C ASP A 30 -9.26 12.55 28.58
N ILE A 31 -10.12 12.48 27.54
CA ILE A 31 -9.87 11.63 26.37
C ILE A 31 -8.58 12.03 25.64
N ALA A 32 -8.31 13.33 25.52
CA ALA A 32 -7.07 13.81 24.91
C ALA A 32 -5.83 13.40 25.72
N LYS A 33 -5.89 13.39 27.06
CA LYS A 33 -4.82 12.89 27.93
C LYS A 33 -4.63 11.38 27.77
N ASP A 34 -5.74 10.63 27.76
CA ASP A 34 -5.70 9.17 27.63
C ASP A 34 -5.16 8.74 26.25
N ARG A 35 -5.46 9.51 25.20
CA ARG A 35 -4.99 9.27 23.82
C ARG A 35 -3.70 10.01 23.46
N ALA A 36 -3.13 10.79 24.38
CA ALA A 36 -1.94 11.58 24.11
C ALA A 36 -0.78 10.73 23.58
N PRO A 37 -0.46 9.55 24.16
CA PRO A 37 0.63 8.73 23.66
C PRO A 37 0.47 8.36 22.18
N GLN A 38 -0.73 8.00 21.74
CA GLN A 38 -1.00 7.64 20.35
C GLN A 38 -0.85 8.85 19.41
N ILE A 39 -1.33 10.02 19.82
CA ILE A 39 -1.18 11.26 19.03
C ILE A 39 0.30 11.62 18.88
N PHE A 40 1.05 11.60 19.98
CA PHE A 40 2.48 11.93 19.95
C PHE A 40 3.29 10.87 19.19
N ASN A 41 2.93 9.58 19.31
CA ASN A 41 3.54 8.52 18.52
C ASN A 41 3.27 8.71 17.03
N SER A 42 2.03 8.99 16.60
CA SER A 42 1.75 9.26 15.17
C SER A 42 2.60 10.41 14.62
N VAL A 43 2.74 11.52 15.37
CA VAL A 43 3.59 12.64 14.93
C VAL A 43 5.07 12.27 14.95
N HIS A 44 5.52 11.58 15.99
CA HIS A 44 6.91 11.15 16.13
C HIS A 44 7.30 10.13 15.06
N ASP A 45 6.41 9.21 14.72
CA ASP A 45 6.67 8.10 13.81
C ASP A 45 6.44 8.47 12.35
N SER A 46 5.81 9.62 12.10
CA SER A 46 5.60 10.16 10.76
C SER A 46 6.90 10.16 9.96
N MET A 47 6.86 9.53 8.77
CA MET A 47 7.99 9.37 7.86
C MET A 47 9.22 8.66 8.46
N ARG A 48 9.05 7.88 9.54
CA ARG A 48 10.09 7.02 10.12
C ARG A 48 9.71 5.56 9.94
N GLN A 49 10.52 4.83 9.17
CA GLN A 49 10.22 3.45 8.82
C GLN A 49 9.97 2.57 10.05
N TRP A 50 10.85 2.63 11.06
CA TRP A 50 10.69 1.82 12.27
C TRP A 50 9.43 2.17 13.08
N GLY A 51 9.12 3.45 13.21
CA GLY A 51 7.92 3.90 13.93
C GLY A 51 6.64 3.45 13.23
N SER A 52 6.57 3.66 11.91
CA SER A 52 5.47 3.18 11.09
C SER A 52 5.34 1.64 11.10
N SER A 53 6.44 0.89 11.25
CA SER A 53 6.39 -0.58 11.40
C SER A 53 5.89 -1.02 12.77
N LEU A 54 6.27 -0.33 13.85
CA LEU A 54 5.78 -0.64 15.20
C LEU A 54 4.30 -0.29 15.37
N HIS A 55 3.88 0.84 14.81
CA HIS A 55 2.49 1.30 14.81
C HIS A 55 1.89 1.16 13.40
N HIS A 56 1.89 -0.08 12.91
CA HIS A 56 1.45 -0.46 11.57
C HIS A 56 0.04 -0.01 11.16
N ASN A 57 -0.89 0.07 12.13
CA ASN A 57 -2.25 0.56 11.91
C ASN A 57 -2.30 2.08 12.15
N GLY A 58 -1.79 2.83 11.17
CA GLY A 58 -1.78 4.29 11.21
C GLY A 58 -3.19 4.87 11.09
N VAL A 59 -3.50 5.85 11.94
CA VAL A 59 -4.81 6.53 11.99
C VAL A 59 -4.72 8.03 11.71
N SER A 60 -3.57 8.47 11.19
CA SER A 60 -3.26 9.87 10.94
C SER A 60 -2.99 10.10 9.45
N PHE A 61 -3.35 11.30 8.98
CA PHE A 61 -3.07 11.77 7.63
C PHE A 61 -2.37 13.13 7.71
N PHE A 62 -1.35 13.31 6.89
CA PHE A 62 -0.56 14.55 6.87
C PHE A 62 -0.47 15.10 5.46
N LEU A 63 -0.49 16.43 5.34
CA LEU A 63 -0.04 17.06 4.11
C LEU A 63 1.48 17.02 4.09
N ALA A 64 2.04 16.43 3.04
CA ALA A 64 3.46 16.28 2.85
C ALA A 64 3.89 16.97 1.55
N THR A 65 5.14 17.40 1.49
CA THR A 65 5.73 17.96 0.28
C THR A 65 6.99 17.19 -0.04
N VAL A 66 7.07 16.68 -1.27
CA VAL A 66 8.32 16.14 -1.82
C VAL A 66 9.07 17.31 -2.44
N PRO A 67 10.28 17.67 -1.95
CA PRO A 67 11.05 18.78 -2.49
C PRO A 67 11.44 18.60 -3.95
N GLU A 68 11.90 19.67 -4.58
CA GLU A 68 12.60 19.61 -5.87
C GLU A 68 13.90 18.81 -5.73
N GLY A 69 14.24 18.06 -6.77
CA GLY A 69 15.52 17.35 -6.88
C GLY A 69 15.58 15.99 -6.20
N VAL A 70 14.48 15.50 -5.66
CA VAL A 70 14.36 14.16 -5.08
C VAL A 70 14.38 13.11 -6.17
N LEU A 71 15.19 12.07 -5.97
CA LEU A 71 15.22 10.89 -6.84
C LEU A 71 14.17 9.89 -6.39
N LEU A 72 13.47 9.31 -7.37
CA LEU A 72 12.46 8.29 -7.19
C LEU A 72 12.67 7.18 -8.22
N TYR A 73 12.48 5.94 -7.79
CA TYR A 73 12.78 4.75 -8.57
C TYR A 73 11.51 3.99 -8.92
N HIS A 74 11.45 3.40 -10.10
CA HIS A 74 10.30 2.63 -10.54
C HIS A 74 10.74 1.39 -11.30
N GLY A 75 10.40 0.21 -10.79
CA GLY A 75 10.66 -1.05 -11.46
C GLY A 75 9.42 -1.55 -12.18
N ASN A 76 9.54 -1.93 -13.45
CA ASN A 76 8.47 -2.59 -14.19
C ASN A 76 9.03 -3.52 -15.28
N ASN A 77 8.19 -3.95 -16.22
CA ASN A 77 8.57 -4.78 -17.37
C ASN A 77 8.52 -4.04 -18.72
N ARG A 78 8.54 -2.70 -18.73
CA ARG A 78 8.39 -1.87 -19.93
C ARG A 78 9.48 -0.79 -19.98
N PRO A 79 10.10 -0.53 -21.14
CA PRO A 79 11.07 0.55 -21.27
C PRO A 79 10.44 1.95 -21.23
N GLU A 80 9.12 2.06 -21.40
CA GLU A 80 8.42 3.34 -21.37
C GLU A 80 7.96 3.73 -19.96
N SER A 81 8.01 5.02 -19.68
CA SER A 81 7.39 5.59 -18.48
C SER A 81 5.88 5.30 -18.43
N PRO A 82 5.32 4.99 -17.25
CA PRO A 82 3.89 4.75 -17.08
C PRO A 82 3.00 5.88 -17.61
N THR A 83 1.81 5.55 -18.11
CA THR A 83 0.83 6.55 -18.57
C THR A 83 -0.35 6.73 -17.62
N GLU A 84 -0.44 5.85 -16.63
CA GLU A 84 -1.46 5.79 -15.58
C GLU A 84 -0.79 5.98 -14.22
N PRO A 85 -1.55 6.21 -13.13
CA PRO A 85 -1.00 6.20 -11.79
C PRO A 85 -0.15 4.97 -11.51
N ASP A 86 1.04 5.20 -10.95
CA ASP A 86 2.02 4.15 -10.72
C ASP A 86 2.84 4.42 -9.45
N TRP A 87 3.50 3.37 -8.96
CA TRP A 87 4.29 3.37 -7.74
C TRP A 87 5.73 3.81 -8.02
N LEU A 88 6.19 4.79 -7.25
CA LEU A 88 7.58 5.25 -7.22
C LEU A 88 8.14 5.03 -5.81
N ALA A 89 9.32 4.44 -5.69
CA ALA A 89 9.99 4.21 -4.41
C ALA A 89 11.08 5.26 -4.15
N TYR A 90 11.34 5.55 -2.88
CA TYR A 90 12.53 6.32 -2.47
C TYR A 90 13.81 5.50 -2.51
N GLU A 91 13.71 4.20 -2.23
CA GLU A 91 14.85 3.28 -2.19
C GLU A 91 14.92 2.45 -3.47
N ILE A 92 16.12 2.34 -4.03
CA ILE A 92 16.36 1.63 -5.29
C ILE A 92 16.06 0.14 -5.14
N GLU A 93 16.43 -0.46 -4.00
CA GLU A 93 16.27 -1.88 -3.70
C GLU A 93 14.80 -2.27 -3.66
N HIS A 94 13.93 -1.36 -3.19
CA HIS A 94 12.49 -1.59 -3.18
C HIS A 94 11.95 -1.61 -4.63
N ALA A 95 12.38 -0.68 -5.49
CA ALA A 95 11.96 -0.64 -6.88
C ALA A 95 12.49 -1.82 -7.71
N GLU A 96 13.72 -2.28 -7.46
CA GLU A 96 14.35 -3.40 -8.17
C GLU A 96 13.57 -4.71 -8.06
N GLN A 97 12.83 -4.92 -6.97
CA GLN A 97 11.95 -6.09 -6.83
C GLN A 97 10.88 -6.16 -7.94
N PHE A 98 10.49 -5.00 -8.47
CA PHE A 98 9.47 -4.85 -9.51
C PHE A 98 10.07 -4.76 -10.93
N ALA A 99 11.38 -4.52 -11.05
CA ALA A 99 12.14 -4.52 -12.32
C ALA A 99 12.45 -5.94 -12.82
N ARG A 100 11.48 -6.85 -12.75
CA ARG A 100 11.63 -8.26 -13.17
C ARG A 100 10.52 -8.63 -14.15
N SER A 101 10.88 -9.25 -15.27
CA SER A 101 9.90 -9.97 -16.07
C SER A 101 9.43 -11.18 -15.28
N ARG A 102 8.17 -11.13 -14.81
CA ARG A 102 7.50 -12.33 -14.32
C ARG A 102 7.37 -13.27 -15.51
N GLY A 103 8.08 -14.40 -15.46
CA GLY A 103 7.86 -15.50 -16.39
C GLY A 103 6.40 -15.98 -16.32
N PRO A 104 5.94 -16.76 -17.31
CA PRO A 104 4.61 -17.35 -17.25
C PRO A 104 4.41 -18.10 -15.93
N PRO A 105 3.20 -18.07 -15.35
CA PRO A 105 2.93 -18.79 -14.11
C PRO A 105 3.33 -20.26 -14.27
N PRO A 106 3.89 -20.91 -13.23
CA PRO A 106 4.17 -22.34 -13.28
C PRO A 106 2.90 -23.08 -13.69
N GLY A 107 3.02 -23.96 -14.68
CA GLY A 107 1.91 -24.81 -15.11
C GLY A 107 1.27 -25.49 -13.90
N LYS A 108 -0.06 -25.53 -13.85
CA LYS A 108 -0.83 -26.16 -12.77
C LYS A 108 -0.58 -27.67 -12.77
N ASP A 109 0.51 -28.12 -12.18
CA ASP A 109 0.67 -29.52 -11.85
C ASP A 109 -0.03 -29.78 -10.51
N LYS A 110 -1.19 -30.45 -10.58
CA LYS A 110 -2.15 -30.60 -9.47
C LYS A 110 -1.70 -31.58 -8.39
N SER A 111 -0.44 -32.04 -8.39
CA SER A 111 0.03 -33.14 -7.55
C SER A 111 0.80 -32.70 -6.28
N ARG A 112 1.02 -31.40 -6.06
CA ARG A 112 1.81 -30.91 -4.91
C ARG A 112 1.03 -29.89 -4.05
N ALA A 113 -0.23 -30.21 -3.77
CA ALA A 113 -1.13 -29.33 -3.00
C ALA A 113 -1.09 -29.55 -1.47
N GLU A 114 -0.23 -30.43 -0.96
CA GLU A 114 -0.11 -30.65 0.49
C GLU A 114 1.30 -30.28 0.94
N ARG A 115 1.39 -29.41 1.97
CA ARG A 115 2.59 -28.88 2.65
C ARG A 115 3.15 -27.53 2.17
N ARG A 116 2.32 -26.50 2.06
CA ARG A 116 2.83 -25.11 2.08
C ARG A 116 2.10 -24.28 3.13
N ASN A 117 2.80 -24.05 4.24
CA ASN A 117 2.38 -23.16 5.33
C ASN A 117 2.51 -21.70 4.84
N PRO A 118 1.54 -20.80 5.09
CA PRO A 118 1.49 -19.49 4.41
C PRO A 118 2.41 -18.41 5.02
N PHE A 119 3.14 -18.69 6.10
CA PHE A 119 3.80 -17.65 6.90
C PHE A 119 5.31 -17.41 6.64
N PHE A 120 5.99 -18.23 5.84
CA PHE A 120 7.37 -17.96 5.43
C PHE A 120 7.63 -18.54 4.04
N ASN A 121 7.63 -17.68 3.02
CA ASN A 121 8.12 -18.04 1.69
C ASN A 121 9.61 -17.69 1.58
N LEU A 122 10.41 -18.26 2.49
CA LEU A 122 11.80 -18.54 2.15
C LEU A 122 11.75 -19.73 1.20
N ASN A 123 11.79 -19.45 -0.11
CA ASN A 123 12.13 -20.50 -1.06
C ASN A 123 13.45 -21.13 -0.57
N PRO A 124 13.65 -22.46 -0.72
CA PRO A 124 14.98 -23.00 -0.54
C PRO A 124 15.91 -22.17 -1.42
N VAL A 125 16.96 -21.63 -0.80
CA VAL A 125 18.04 -20.95 -1.49
C VAL A 125 18.53 -21.94 -2.54
N ASP A 126 18.11 -21.76 -3.79
CA ASP A 126 18.86 -22.29 -4.93
C ASP A 126 20.24 -21.68 -4.77
N THR A 127 21.19 -22.55 -4.46
CA THR A 127 22.58 -22.23 -4.11
C THR A 127 23.36 -21.68 -5.32
N GLU A 128 22.66 -21.34 -6.41
CA GLU A 128 23.23 -20.90 -7.69
C GLU A 128 22.87 -19.45 -8.08
N THR A 129 22.15 -18.70 -7.24
CA THR A 129 21.95 -17.25 -7.46
C THR A 129 22.39 -16.41 -6.27
N GLN A 130 23.57 -16.71 -5.73
CA GLN A 130 24.37 -15.66 -5.08
C GLN A 130 24.91 -14.71 -6.16
N GLN A 131 25.01 -13.43 -5.82
CA GLN A 131 25.55 -12.37 -6.66
C GLN A 131 26.71 -12.88 -7.53
N HIS A 132 26.65 -12.66 -8.85
CA HIS A 132 27.87 -12.69 -9.64
C HIS A 132 28.76 -11.57 -9.11
N ILE A 133 29.72 -11.94 -8.25
CA ILE A 133 30.87 -11.11 -7.95
C ILE A 133 31.48 -10.76 -9.31
N LEU A 134 31.82 -9.49 -9.53
CA LEU A 134 32.63 -9.03 -10.66
C LEU A 134 33.97 -9.80 -10.62
N ASN A 135 33.98 -10.99 -11.21
CA ASN A 135 35.17 -11.78 -11.37
C ASN A 135 35.87 -11.25 -12.61
N THR A 136 36.82 -10.36 -12.41
CA THR A 136 37.89 -10.08 -13.36
C THR A 136 38.73 -11.34 -13.49
N GLY A 137 38.29 -12.26 -14.33
CA GLY A 137 38.95 -13.52 -14.61
C GLY A 137 38.65 -13.93 -16.04
N ASP A 138 39.68 -13.89 -16.87
CA ASP A 138 39.64 -14.06 -18.31
C ASP A 138 39.13 -15.45 -18.73
N LYS A 139 37.80 -15.60 -18.87
CA LYS A 139 37.18 -16.68 -19.66
C LYS A 139 35.92 -16.17 -20.33
N GLU A 140 35.98 -16.07 -21.65
CA GLU A 140 34.87 -15.70 -22.52
C GLU A 140 33.73 -16.74 -22.39
N PRO A 141 32.53 -16.35 -21.92
CA PRO A 141 31.44 -17.30 -21.76
C PRO A 141 30.80 -17.61 -23.12
N GLN A 142 30.75 -18.90 -23.47
CA GLN A 142 29.96 -19.37 -24.60
C GLN A 142 28.47 -19.15 -24.30
N ILE A 143 27.82 -18.27 -25.07
CA ILE A 143 26.40 -17.93 -24.95
C ILE A 143 25.59 -19.01 -25.70
N PRO A 144 24.73 -19.81 -25.03
CA PRO A 144 23.75 -20.63 -25.72
C PRO A 144 22.65 -19.74 -26.27
N ASP A 145 22.53 -19.73 -27.59
CA ASP A 145 21.50 -19.06 -28.38
C ASP A 145 20.12 -19.64 -28.05
N ASP A 146 19.37 -18.94 -27.21
CA ASP A 146 17.99 -19.26 -26.83
C ASP A 146 17.31 -17.89 -26.62
N ASP A 147 16.92 -17.29 -27.75
CA ASP A 147 16.35 -15.94 -27.89
C ASP A 147 15.01 -15.70 -27.13
N GLU A 148 14.52 -16.69 -26.36
CA GLU A 148 13.39 -16.55 -25.43
C GLU A 148 13.80 -16.45 -23.94
N LYS A 149 15.10 -16.39 -23.63
CA LYS A 149 15.60 -16.32 -22.26
C LYS A 149 15.55 -14.91 -21.68
N LYS A 150 14.57 -14.70 -20.79
CA LYS A 150 14.57 -13.68 -19.71
C LYS A 150 14.85 -12.24 -20.18
N LYS A 151 13.88 -11.61 -20.86
CA LYS A 151 13.89 -10.14 -20.94
C LYS A 151 13.98 -9.60 -19.51
N GLY A 152 15.03 -8.85 -19.16
CA GLY A 152 15.11 -8.16 -17.88
C GLY A 152 13.91 -7.21 -17.70
N GLY A 153 13.59 -6.83 -16.46
CA GLY A 153 12.71 -5.69 -16.27
C GLY A 153 13.49 -4.38 -16.41
N TRP A 154 12.78 -3.27 -16.30
CA TRP A 154 13.33 -1.93 -16.42
C TRP A 154 13.27 -1.24 -15.06
N LEU A 155 14.37 -0.57 -14.71
CA LEU A 155 14.45 0.29 -13.54
C LEU A 155 14.57 1.73 -14.04
N HIS A 156 13.51 2.49 -13.85
CA HIS A 156 13.45 3.90 -14.18
C HIS A 156 13.88 4.75 -13.00
N VAL A 157 14.56 5.85 -13.30
CA VAL A 157 14.96 6.86 -12.32
C VAL A 157 14.32 8.18 -12.73
N TYR A 158 13.58 8.75 -11.80
CA TYR A 158 12.90 10.02 -11.95
C TYR A 158 13.44 11.04 -10.96
N LYS A 159 13.51 12.30 -11.37
CA LYS A 159 13.87 13.42 -10.49
C LYS A 159 12.73 14.42 -10.44
N THR A 160 12.28 14.79 -9.24
CA THR A 160 11.30 15.87 -9.09
C THR A 160 11.86 17.19 -9.61
N THR A 161 11.07 17.91 -10.40
CA THR A 161 11.47 19.18 -11.04
C THR A 161 11.02 20.42 -10.27
N ARG A 162 10.22 20.22 -9.22
CA ARG A 162 9.69 21.24 -8.31
C ARG A 162 9.20 20.58 -7.04
N ALA A 163 8.85 21.38 -6.03
CA ALA A 163 8.12 20.88 -4.86
C ALA A 163 6.73 20.37 -5.25
N LEU A 164 6.37 19.17 -4.79
CA LEU A 164 5.13 18.49 -5.12
C LEU A 164 4.34 18.13 -3.85
N PRO A 165 3.07 18.56 -3.71
CA PRO A 165 2.25 18.26 -2.54
C PRO A 165 1.62 16.86 -2.62
N PHE A 166 1.65 16.10 -1.53
CA PHE A 166 1.11 14.75 -1.41
C PHE A 166 0.32 14.58 -0.11
N LEU A 167 -0.56 13.60 -0.07
CA LEU A 167 -1.15 13.11 1.17
C LEU A 167 -0.28 11.98 1.73
N TYR A 168 0.28 12.14 2.92
CA TYR A 168 0.95 11.06 3.64
C TYR A 168 -0.05 10.31 4.52
N ILE A 169 -0.08 8.99 4.38
CA ILE A 169 -0.90 8.07 5.15
C ILE A 169 0.02 7.34 6.15
N ASP A 170 -0.20 7.57 7.45
CA ASP A 170 0.64 7.03 8.53
C ASP A 170 0.62 5.48 8.61
N GLY A 171 1.55 4.91 9.38
CA GLY A 171 1.69 3.48 9.60
C GLY A 171 2.21 2.71 8.39
N MET A 172 1.98 1.40 8.36
CA MET A 172 2.30 0.52 7.23
C MET A 172 1.17 0.54 6.20
N SER A 173 0.73 1.71 5.77
CA SER A 173 -0.46 1.90 4.91
C SER A 173 -0.39 1.30 3.49
N GLY A 174 0.78 0.82 3.07
CA GLY A 174 0.98 -0.01 1.86
C GLY A 174 1.17 -1.50 2.15
N GLY A 175 1.17 -1.91 3.42
CA GLY A 175 1.33 -3.28 3.88
C GLY A 175 0.12 -4.13 3.53
N LYS A 176 0.30 -5.14 2.67
CA LYS A 176 -0.78 -6.00 2.17
C LYS A 176 -0.99 -7.19 3.12
N THR A 177 -1.69 -6.94 4.23
CA THR A 177 -1.93 -7.90 5.30
C THR A 177 -3.32 -7.71 5.90
N GLU A 178 -3.84 -8.75 6.56
CA GLU A 178 -5.12 -8.76 7.28
C GLU A 178 -5.03 -8.07 8.67
N MET A 179 -3.87 -7.51 9.04
CA MET A 179 -3.68 -6.85 10.33
C MET A 179 -4.33 -5.46 10.47
N GLY A 180 -5.04 -4.99 9.44
CA GLY A 180 -5.72 -3.68 9.43
C GLY A 180 -4.89 -2.52 8.89
N THR A 181 -3.74 -2.80 8.29
CA THR A 181 -2.82 -1.80 7.75
C THR A 181 -3.40 -0.97 6.62
N LEU A 182 -4.39 -1.50 5.89
CA LEU A 182 -5.07 -0.83 4.78
C LEU A 182 -6.37 -0.11 5.23
N ASP A 183 -6.76 -0.23 6.50
CA ASP A 183 -8.09 0.17 6.98
C ASP A 183 -8.29 1.69 6.87
N SER A 184 -7.28 2.49 7.19
CA SER A 184 -7.45 3.95 7.20
C SER A 184 -7.75 4.52 5.81
N GLN A 185 -7.08 4.01 4.78
CA GLN A 185 -7.33 4.40 3.39
C GLN A 185 -8.63 3.79 2.84
N ASP A 186 -9.02 2.59 3.27
CA ASP A 186 -10.22 1.93 2.76
C ASP A 186 -11.49 2.50 3.41
N TYR A 187 -11.56 2.57 4.73
CA TYR A 187 -12.75 3.05 5.44
C TYR A 187 -12.90 4.57 5.40
N PHE A 188 -11.83 5.35 5.65
CA PHE A 188 -11.97 6.81 5.76
C PHE A 188 -11.83 7.54 4.43
N LEU A 189 -10.86 7.17 3.59
CA LEU A 189 -10.61 7.89 2.33
C LEU A 189 -11.50 7.41 1.19
N ARG A 190 -11.73 6.09 1.09
CA ARG A 190 -12.46 5.48 -0.02
C ARG A 190 -13.92 5.13 0.32
N ASN A 191 -14.29 5.21 1.60
CA ASN A 191 -15.60 4.80 2.10
C ASN A 191 -15.97 3.37 1.67
N LYS A 192 -15.02 2.44 1.84
CA LYS A 192 -15.16 1.02 1.50
C LYS A 192 -15.25 0.17 2.75
N THR A 193 -16.20 -0.75 2.77
CA THR A 193 -16.21 -1.86 3.71
C THR A 193 -15.51 -3.08 3.11
N GLN A 194 -14.90 -3.95 3.94
CA GLN A 194 -14.17 -5.16 3.48
C GLN A 194 -15.02 -6.08 2.58
N GLU A 195 -16.35 -5.97 2.63
CA GLU A 195 -17.29 -6.78 1.84
C GLU A 195 -17.58 -6.21 0.44
N GLU A 196 -17.08 -5.02 0.10
CA GLU A 196 -17.35 -4.32 -1.17
C GLU A 196 -16.38 -4.64 -2.31
N ASP A 197 -15.52 -5.64 -2.16
CA ASP A 197 -14.78 -6.18 -3.29
C ASP A 197 -15.78 -6.91 -4.23
N GLU A 198 -16.36 -6.14 -5.15
CA GLU A 198 -17.31 -6.59 -6.16
C GLU A 198 -16.80 -7.86 -6.88
N PRO A 199 -17.53 -8.99 -6.78
CA PRO A 199 -17.13 -10.23 -7.43
C PRO A 199 -17.00 -10.05 -8.94
N GLY A 200 -15.78 -10.17 -9.47
CA GLY A 200 -15.51 -10.19 -10.90
C GLY A 200 -14.85 -8.95 -11.49
N GLN A 201 -14.55 -7.91 -10.71
CA GLN A 201 -13.59 -6.92 -11.18
C GLN A 201 -12.17 -7.50 -11.17
N PRO A 202 -11.39 -7.36 -12.27
CA PRO A 202 -10.00 -7.75 -12.28
C PRO A 202 -9.21 -6.83 -11.35
N HIS A 203 -9.02 -7.24 -10.09
CA HIS A 203 -8.12 -6.57 -9.17
C HIS A 203 -6.69 -6.61 -9.74
N ARG A 204 -6.15 -5.45 -10.12
CA ARG A 204 -4.76 -5.34 -10.56
C ARG A 204 -3.87 -5.32 -9.32
N GLY A 205 -3.18 -6.42 -9.06
CA GLY A 205 -2.25 -6.55 -7.93
C GLY A 205 -2.89 -7.12 -6.66
N PRO A 206 -2.08 -7.41 -5.62
CA PRO A 206 -2.56 -8.08 -4.41
C PRO A 206 -3.55 -7.19 -3.63
N MET A 207 -4.55 -7.80 -2.99
CA MET A 207 -5.53 -7.10 -2.12
C MET A 207 -6.15 -5.82 -2.73
N GLY A 208 -6.50 -5.86 -4.04
CA GLY A 208 -7.21 -4.76 -4.69
C GLY A 208 -6.38 -3.49 -4.95
N GLU A 209 -5.05 -3.58 -4.89
CA GLU A 209 -4.18 -2.41 -4.84
C GLU A 209 -4.29 -1.47 -6.04
N GLY A 210 -4.46 -1.99 -7.26
CA GLY A 210 -4.63 -1.14 -8.44
C GLY A 210 -5.90 -0.30 -8.41
N THR A 211 -7.00 -0.86 -7.93
CA THR A 211 -8.26 -0.11 -7.74
C THR A 211 -8.07 0.95 -6.67
N ARG A 212 -7.43 0.58 -5.55
CA ARG A 212 -7.12 1.49 -4.45
C ARG A 212 -6.26 2.67 -4.90
N ALA A 213 -5.17 2.41 -5.64
CA ALA A 213 -4.30 3.45 -6.16
C ALA A 213 -5.03 4.42 -7.08
N ARG A 214 -5.87 3.91 -7.99
CA ARG A 214 -6.70 4.76 -8.87
C ARG A 214 -7.60 5.69 -8.05
N GLU A 215 -8.35 5.15 -7.10
CA GLU A 215 -9.30 5.93 -6.29
C GLU A 215 -8.60 6.94 -5.38
N LEU A 216 -7.46 6.57 -4.78
CA LEU A 216 -6.64 7.50 -3.99
C LEU A 216 -6.06 8.63 -4.86
N CYS A 217 -5.67 8.33 -6.10
CA CYS A 217 -5.21 9.34 -7.06
C CYS A 217 -6.34 10.28 -7.52
N GLU A 218 -7.54 9.77 -7.75
CA GLU A 218 -8.73 10.58 -8.05
C GLU A 218 -9.05 11.54 -6.89
N LEU A 219 -9.07 11.01 -5.65
CA LEU A 219 -9.27 11.82 -4.44
C LEU A 219 -8.17 12.88 -4.29
N SER A 220 -6.91 12.49 -4.42
CA SER A 220 -5.76 13.40 -4.32
C SER A 220 -5.86 14.53 -5.35
N THR A 221 -6.24 14.21 -6.59
CA THR A 221 -6.43 15.19 -7.66
C THR A 221 -7.50 16.21 -7.29
N SER A 222 -8.61 15.78 -6.68
CA SER A 222 -9.68 16.67 -6.24
C SER A 222 -9.23 17.67 -5.15
N TRP A 223 -8.17 17.32 -4.40
CA TRP A 223 -7.56 18.16 -3.36
C TRP A 223 -6.36 18.97 -3.87
N GLY A 224 -6.05 18.91 -5.17
CA GLY A 224 -4.86 19.57 -5.73
C GLY A 224 -3.54 18.93 -5.31
N LEU A 225 -3.57 17.66 -4.90
CA LEU A 225 -2.41 16.86 -4.52
C LEU A 225 -1.95 15.98 -5.68
N GLN A 226 -0.70 15.54 -5.58
CA GLN A 226 0.02 14.79 -6.60
C GLN A 226 -0.10 13.28 -6.42
N GLY A 227 -0.85 12.84 -5.41
CA GLY A 227 -1.02 11.45 -5.05
C GLY A 227 -0.84 11.23 -3.55
N VAL A 228 -0.45 10.01 -3.18
CA VAL A 228 -0.25 9.61 -1.78
C VAL A 228 1.18 9.11 -1.53
N ILE A 229 1.69 9.36 -0.32
CA ILE A 229 2.87 8.72 0.25
C ILE A 229 2.39 7.71 1.28
N ARG A 230 2.96 6.51 1.28
CA ARG A 230 2.66 5.45 2.26
C ARG A 230 3.83 4.50 2.41
N MET A 231 3.75 3.57 3.38
CA MET A 231 4.83 2.63 3.65
C MET A 231 4.40 1.17 3.51
N GLU A 232 5.19 0.39 2.75
CA GLU A 232 5.14 -1.07 2.76
C GLU A 232 6.44 -1.62 3.36
N ALA A 233 7.39 -2.07 2.54
CA ALA A 233 8.74 -2.45 2.97
C ALA A 233 9.63 -1.22 3.18
N GLY A 234 9.36 -0.16 2.43
CA GLY A 234 9.88 1.20 2.58
C GLY A 234 8.82 2.21 2.16
N PHE A 235 9.17 3.50 2.15
CA PHE A 235 8.25 4.54 1.66
C PHE A 235 8.11 4.49 0.14
N GLU A 236 6.87 4.60 -0.30
CA GLU A 236 6.47 4.66 -1.70
C GLU A 236 5.50 5.82 -1.94
N ILE A 237 5.49 6.30 -3.18
CA ILE A 237 4.55 7.26 -3.70
C ILE A 237 3.67 6.56 -4.72
N ILE A 238 2.35 6.68 -4.57
CA ILE A 238 1.43 6.46 -5.68
C ILE A 238 1.21 7.82 -6.32
N SER A 239 1.80 8.04 -7.49
CA SER A 239 1.73 9.34 -8.15
C SER A 239 0.52 9.40 -9.08
N VAL A 240 -0.19 10.52 -9.04
CA VAL A 240 -1.10 10.93 -10.12
C VAL A 240 -0.22 11.22 -11.34
N ILE A 241 -0.18 10.29 -12.28
CA ILE A 241 0.53 10.44 -13.55
C ILE A 241 -0.51 10.51 -14.65
N SER A 242 -0.44 11.57 -15.47
CA SER A 242 -1.12 11.60 -16.76
C SER A 242 -0.09 11.72 -17.88
N ARG A 243 -0.45 11.31 -19.11
CA ARG A 243 0.45 11.33 -20.29
C ARG A 243 1.17 12.67 -20.55
N THR A 244 0.62 13.79 -20.08
CA THR A 244 1.20 15.14 -20.25
C THR A 244 2.04 15.60 -19.06
N ASP A 245 2.14 14.80 -18.00
CA ASP A 245 2.55 15.24 -16.66
C ASP A 245 3.95 14.81 -16.22
N TRP A 246 4.68 14.05 -17.04
CA TRP A 246 6.10 13.75 -16.82
C TRP A 246 6.97 15.02 -16.76
N ARG A 247 6.45 16.20 -17.11
CA ARG A 247 7.14 17.48 -16.84
C ARG A 247 7.45 17.70 -15.36
N ARG A 248 6.71 17.05 -14.44
CA ARG A 248 6.94 17.12 -12.98
C ARG A 248 8.09 16.21 -12.53
N PHE A 249 8.34 15.14 -13.26
CA PHE A 249 9.33 14.11 -12.99
C PHE A 249 10.22 13.91 -14.20
N ARG A 250 11.43 14.45 -14.17
CA ARG A 250 12.35 14.27 -15.30
C ARG A 250 12.93 12.86 -15.25
N HIS A 251 12.75 12.09 -16.32
CA HIS A 251 13.40 10.79 -16.44
C HIS A 251 14.90 10.98 -16.62
N PHE A 252 15.72 10.08 -16.08
CA PHE A 252 17.17 10.24 -16.09
C PHE A 252 17.77 10.27 -17.50
N SER A 253 17.15 9.62 -18.48
CA SER A 253 17.55 9.71 -19.90
C SER A 253 17.46 11.13 -20.47
N ASP A 254 16.71 12.01 -19.82
CA ASP A 254 16.39 13.36 -20.29
C ASP A 254 17.09 14.46 -19.44
N LEU A 255 18.01 14.06 -18.54
CA LEU A 255 18.89 14.95 -17.77
C LEU A 255 20.14 15.30 -18.56
#